data_AF-A0A2N5CB30-F1
#
_entry.id   AF-A0A2N5CB30-F1
#
_cell.length_a   1.000
_cell.length_b   1.000
_cell.length_c   1.000
_cell.angle_alpha   90.00
_cell.angle_beta   90.00
_cell.angle_gamma   90.00
#
_symmetry.space_group_name_H-M   'P 1'
#
loop_
_entity.id
_entity.type
_entity.pdbx_description
1 polymer ?
#
loop_
_entity_poly.entity_id
_entity_poly.type
_entity_poly.pdbx_seq_one_letter_code
_entity_poly.pdbx_strand_id
1 'polypeptide(L)'
;MSNRPDVVLAACTAFVLMSGVVPGSTGVAHAQVMLHKPVAYPARGQSAYQQSNDDGACYSWATRQTGTDPYSVASMPAPVIFPGGERVRGAAGGAAAGAVVGAIGGDAGKGAAAGAAMGTIAGGVAHRQQRRQAVAASAQTQANNDWAMTSYWQAWRACMTGRGYSVQ
;
A
#
# COMPACT_ATOMS: atom_id res chain seq x y z
N MET A 1 42.20 41.84 36.23
CA MET A 1 40.99 42.69 36.10
C MET A 1 40.10 41.97 35.10
N SER A 2 39.17 41.12 35.55
CA SER A 2 37.77 41.48 35.85
C SER A 2 37.14 42.18 34.63
N ASN A 3 36.07 41.74 33.98
CA ASN A 3 34.88 41.11 34.51
C ASN A 3 34.01 40.53 33.37
N ARG A 4 33.00 39.79 33.78
CA ARG A 4 32.00 38.93 33.10
C ARG A 4 31.05 39.62 32.10
N PRO A 5 30.25 38.82 31.34
CA PRO A 5 29.29 39.25 30.32
C PRO A 5 27.87 39.49 30.89
N ASP A 6 27.10 40.40 30.28
CA ASP A 6 25.64 40.60 30.48
C ASP A 6 25.00 40.98 29.12
N VAL A 7 24.22 40.11 28.46
CA VAL A 7 22.76 39.91 28.55
C VAL A 7 21.92 41.13 28.10
N VAL A 8 21.36 41.07 26.88
CA VAL A 8 20.00 41.55 26.49
C VAL A 8 19.61 40.75 25.22
N LEU A 9 18.85 39.65 25.29
CA LEU A 9 17.39 39.56 25.33
C LEU A 9 16.68 40.30 24.17
N ALA A 10 16.43 39.61 23.06
CA ALA A 10 15.32 39.93 22.15
C ALA A 10 14.90 38.67 21.38
N ALA A 11 14.09 37.84 22.04
CA ALA A 11 13.26 36.86 21.39
C ALA A 11 12.21 37.58 20.53
N CYS A 12 12.18 37.29 19.23
CA CYS A 12 10.99 37.47 18.40
C CYS A 12 10.84 36.23 17.52
N THR A 13 10.27 35.21 18.14
CA THR A 13 9.68 34.04 17.49
C THR A 13 8.64 34.48 16.48
N ALA A 14 8.92 34.30 15.19
CA ALA A 14 7.90 34.29 14.14
C ALA A 14 7.72 32.84 13.65
N PHE A 15 7.17 32.00 14.54
CA PHE A 15 6.60 30.70 14.17
C PHE A 15 5.26 31.00 13.46
N VAL A 16 5.29 31.14 12.14
CA VAL A 16 4.05 31.23 11.34
C VAL A 16 3.48 29.82 11.22
N LEU A 17 2.49 29.53 12.07
CA LEU A 17 1.62 28.37 12.03
C LEU A 17 0.72 28.45 10.79
N MET A 18 1.19 27.93 9.65
CA MET A 18 0.32 27.58 8.52
C MET A 18 -0.28 26.20 8.79
N SER A 19 -1.28 26.16 9.65
CA SER A 19 -2.20 25.03 9.81
C SER A 19 -3.06 24.90 8.55
N GLY A 20 -2.48 24.31 7.49
CA GLY A 20 -3.23 23.82 6.34
C GLY A 20 -3.88 22.49 6.70
N VAL A 21 -5.08 22.54 7.29
CA VAL A 21 -6.00 21.38 7.26
C VAL A 21 -6.31 21.13 5.79
N VAL A 22 -5.83 20.01 5.25
CA VAL A 22 -6.25 19.48 3.95
C VAL A 22 -7.43 18.54 4.23
N PRO A 23 -8.69 18.96 4.00
CA PRO A 23 -9.83 18.06 4.11
C PRO A 23 -9.89 17.28 2.79
N GLY A 24 -9.55 15.99 2.82
CA GLY A 24 -9.75 15.14 1.64
C GLY A 24 -8.69 14.06 1.45
N SER A 25 -8.51 13.20 2.44
CA SER A 25 -8.05 11.84 2.15
C SER A 25 -8.78 10.88 3.09
N THR A 26 -10.04 10.60 2.76
CA THR A 26 -10.67 9.35 3.17
C THR A 26 -9.93 8.22 2.46
N GLY A 27 -8.75 7.88 2.99
CA GLY A 27 -8.13 6.60 2.72
C GLY A 27 -9.06 5.54 3.27
N VAL A 28 -9.83 4.89 2.38
CA VAL A 28 -10.41 3.59 2.67
C VAL A 28 -9.24 2.67 2.99
N ALA A 29 -8.93 2.54 4.27
CA ALA A 29 -8.12 1.46 4.80
C ALA A 29 -8.88 0.19 4.43
N HIS A 30 -8.50 -0.42 3.30
CA HIS A 30 -8.92 -1.77 2.98
C HIS A 30 -8.24 -2.62 4.05
N ALA A 31 -9.01 -2.97 5.10
CA ALA A 31 -8.58 -3.96 6.06
C ALA A 31 -8.26 -5.21 5.25
N GLN A 32 -6.96 -5.49 5.10
CA GLN A 32 -6.48 -6.75 4.56
C GLN A 32 -7.02 -7.80 5.53
N VAL A 33 -8.10 -8.48 5.16
CA VAL A 33 -8.58 -9.64 5.92
C VAL A 33 -7.53 -10.70 5.69
N MET A 34 -6.51 -10.71 6.53
CA MET A 34 -5.55 -11.79 6.59
C MET A 34 -6.37 -13.03 6.93
N LEU A 35 -6.68 -13.83 5.90
CA LEU A 35 -7.39 -15.08 6.06
C LEU A 35 -6.43 -16.06 6.72
N HIS A 36 -6.40 -15.95 8.04
CA HIS A 36 -5.66 -16.85 8.90
C HIS A 36 -6.31 -18.23 8.84
N LYS A 37 -5.45 -19.24 9.02
CA LYS A 37 -5.89 -20.61 9.20
C LYS A 37 -7.00 -20.66 10.27
N PRO A 38 -8.17 -21.23 9.97
CA PRO A 38 -9.22 -21.39 10.96
C PRO A 38 -8.77 -22.32 12.09
N VAL A 39 -9.25 -22.09 13.30
CA VAL A 39 -8.81 -22.86 14.48
C VAL A 39 -9.71 -24.09 14.61
N ALA A 40 -9.12 -25.28 14.61
CA ALA A 40 -9.83 -26.53 14.82
C ALA A 40 -9.64 -27.05 16.24
N TYR A 41 -10.74 -27.27 16.97
CA TYR A 41 -10.75 -27.83 18.31
C TYR A 41 -11.14 -29.32 18.28
N PRO A 42 -10.39 -30.21 18.98
CA PRO A 42 -10.61 -31.65 18.98
C PRO A 42 -11.82 -32.05 19.84
N ALA A 43 -13.03 -31.85 19.31
CA ALA A 43 -14.28 -32.06 20.05
C ALA A 43 -14.59 -33.54 20.40
N ARG A 44 -13.87 -34.52 19.84
CA ARG A 44 -14.07 -35.95 20.10
C ARG A 44 -12.88 -36.61 20.83
N GLY A 45 -12.06 -35.81 21.52
CA GLY A 45 -10.91 -36.32 22.27
C GLY A 45 -9.75 -36.78 21.39
N GLN A 46 -9.61 -36.22 20.18
CA GLN A 46 -8.48 -36.51 19.31
C GLN A 46 -7.16 -36.05 19.96
N SER A 47 -6.13 -36.90 19.92
CA SER A 47 -4.81 -36.55 20.43
C SER A 47 -4.14 -35.46 19.57
N ALA A 48 -3.15 -34.77 20.12
CA ALA A 48 -2.36 -33.79 19.36
C ALA A 48 -1.68 -34.41 18.12
N TYR A 49 -1.20 -35.66 18.25
CA TYR A 49 -0.62 -36.41 17.13
C TYR A 49 -1.65 -36.67 16.03
N GLN A 50 -2.84 -37.14 16.41
CA GLN A 50 -3.93 -37.34 15.46
C GLN A 50 -4.35 -36.02 14.81
N GLN A 51 -4.48 -34.94 15.59
CA GLN A 51 -4.79 -33.62 15.06
C GLN A 51 -3.77 -33.13 14.03
N SER A 52 -2.47 -33.35 14.26
CA SER A 52 -1.43 -32.97 13.31
C SER A 52 -1.50 -33.75 12.00
N ASN A 53 -1.72 -35.07 12.07
CA ASN A 53 -1.93 -35.89 10.87
C ASN A 53 -3.21 -35.49 10.14
N ASP A 54 -4.26 -35.19 10.90
CA ASP A 54 -5.57 -34.87 10.37
C ASP A 54 -5.56 -33.55 9.62
N ASP A 55 -4.90 -32.57 10.23
CA ASP A 55 -4.61 -31.26 9.68
C ASP A 55 -3.84 -31.38 8.36
N GLY A 56 -2.70 -32.10 8.34
CA GLY A 56 -1.90 -32.30 7.12
C GLY A 56 -2.67 -32.97 5.99
N ALA A 57 -3.49 -33.98 6.30
CA ALA A 57 -4.37 -34.61 5.31
C ALA A 57 -5.39 -33.62 4.75
N CYS A 58 -6.00 -32.79 5.61
CA CYS A 58 -6.96 -31.76 5.19
C CYS A 58 -6.30 -30.61 4.40
N TYR A 59 -5.06 -30.24 4.69
CA TYR A 59 -4.28 -29.32 3.84
C TYR A 59 -4.16 -29.87 2.42
N SER A 60 -3.73 -31.12 2.29
CA SER A 60 -3.54 -31.76 0.99
C SER A 60 -4.86 -31.91 0.23
N TRP A 61 -5.95 -32.21 0.94
CA TRP A 61 -7.28 -32.35 0.36
C TRP A 61 -7.81 -31.00 -0.14
N ALA A 62 -7.67 -29.94 0.68
CA ALA A 62 -8.07 -28.59 0.29
C ALA A 62 -7.31 -28.12 -0.97
N THR A 63 -6.00 -28.37 -1.06
CA THR A 63 -5.22 -28.03 -2.26
C THR A 63 -5.71 -28.78 -3.49
N ARG A 64 -6.00 -30.09 -3.38
CA ARG A 64 -6.57 -30.86 -4.50
C ARG A 64 -7.96 -30.39 -4.90
N GLN A 65 -8.76 -29.93 -3.94
CA GLN A 65 -10.14 -29.49 -4.17
C GLN A 65 -10.23 -28.10 -4.80
N THR A 66 -9.35 -27.17 -4.41
CA THR A 66 -9.42 -25.77 -4.86
C THR A 66 -8.37 -25.40 -5.89
N GLY A 67 -7.30 -26.19 -6.02
CA GLY A 67 -6.13 -25.83 -6.82
C GLY A 67 -5.27 -24.72 -6.20
N THR A 68 -5.61 -24.24 -5.00
CA THR A 68 -4.88 -23.17 -4.30
C THR A 68 -3.85 -23.77 -3.34
N ASP A 69 -2.61 -23.30 -3.44
CA ASP A 69 -1.60 -23.49 -2.41
C ASP A 69 -1.52 -22.24 -1.50
N PRO A 70 -1.91 -22.33 -0.22
CA PRO A 70 -1.89 -21.19 0.69
C PRO A 70 -0.49 -20.60 0.92
N TYR A 71 0.58 -21.39 0.76
CA TYR A 71 1.95 -20.90 0.91
C TYR A 71 2.36 -20.01 -0.27
N SER A 72 1.94 -20.36 -1.48
CA SER A 72 2.19 -19.58 -2.69
C SER A 72 1.49 -18.21 -2.66
N VAL A 73 0.28 -18.15 -2.12
CA VAL A 73 -0.50 -16.90 -2.05
C VAL A 73 -0.01 -16.01 -0.91
N ALA A 74 0.32 -16.59 0.25
CA ALA A 74 0.82 -15.84 1.39
C ALA A 74 2.21 -15.20 1.17
N SER A 75 2.99 -15.71 0.21
CA SER A 75 4.32 -15.20 -0.13
C SER A 75 4.31 -14.08 -1.18
N MET A 76 3.14 -13.67 -1.69
CA MET A 76 3.04 -12.61 -2.68
C MET A 76 3.34 -11.23 -2.07
N PRO A 77 4.27 -10.45 -2.64
CA PRO A 77 4.64 -9.15 -2.08
C PRO A 77 3.47 -8.15 -2.16
N ALA A 78 3.20 -7.47 -1.04
CA ALA A 78 2.22 -6.39 -0.99
C ALA A 78 2.68 -5.21 -1.88
N PRO A 79 1.78 -4.57 -2.65
CA PRO A 79 2.14 -3.41 -3.45
C PRO A 79 2.61 -2.25 -2.56
N VAL A 80 3.88 -1.89 -2.66
CA VAL A 80 4.44 -0.69 -1.99
C VAL A 80 4.24 0.53 -2.89
N ILE A 81 3.49 1.53 -2.40
CA ILE A 81 3.32 2.83 -3.06
C ILE A 81 4.22 3.84 -2.32
N PHE A 82 5.32 4.26 -2.95
CA PHE A 82 6.18 5.31 -2.39
C PHE A 82 5.56 6.70 -2.59
N PRO A 83 5.46 7.54 -1.55
CA PRO A 83 5.04 8.92 -1.71
C PRO A 83 6.23 9.83 -2.06
N GLY A 84 6.19 10.47 -3.23
CA GLY A 84 6.81 11.79 -3.44
C GLY A 84 7.84 11.92 -4.57
N GLY A 85 7.85 13.11 -5.19
CA GLY A 85 8.83 13.55 -6.18
C GLY A 85 8.25 13.89 -7.55
N GLU A 86 7.05 13.41 -7.90
CA GLU A 86 6.51 13.55 -9.25
C GLU A 86 6.17 15.00 -9.64
N ARG A 87 5.79 15.85 -8.67
CA ARG A 87 5.56 17.27 -8.96
C ARG A 87 6.86 18.02 -9.28
N VAL A 88 7.94 17.67 -8.59
CA VAL A 88 9.27 18.24 -8.83
C VAL A 88 9.84 17.73 -10.15
N ARG A 89 9.71 16.43 -10.42
CA ARG A 89 10.09 15.82 -11.70
C ARG A 89 9.28 16.39 -12.87
N GLY A 90 7.97 16.60 -12.66
CA GLY A 90 7.08 17.23 -13.63
C GLY A 90 7.44 18.70 -13.88
N ALA A 91 7.76 19.46 -12.82
CA ALA A 91 8.23 20.83 -12.93
C ALA A 91 9.55 20.92 -13.71
N ALA A 92 10.54 20.09 -13.36
CA ALA A 92 11.85 20.08 -14.01
C ALA A 92 11.74 19.68 -15.48
N GLY A 93 10.98 18.62 -15.79
CA GLY A 93 10.74 18.19 -17.17
C GLY A 93 9.96 19.23 -17.99
N GLY A 94 8.96 19.86 -17.38
CA GLY A 94 8.18 20.93 -18.01
C GLY A 94 9.00 22.20 -18.25
N ALA A 95 9.88 22.57 -17.32
CA ALA A 95 10.78 23.72 -17.46
C ALA A 95 11.78 23.52 -18.61
N ALA A 96 12.38 22.33 -18.70
CA ALA A 96 13.30 21.99 -19.78
C ALA A 96 12.61 22.04 -21.15
N ALA A 97 11.43 21.43 -21.28
CA ALA A 97 10.66 21.48 -22.53
C ALA A 97 10.20 22.91 -22.87
N GLY A 98 9.74 23.67 -21.87
CA GLY A 98 9.31 25.05 -22.03
C GLY A 98 10.44 26.00 -22.42
N ALA A 99 11.67 25.77 -21.95
CA ALA A 99 12.84 26.54 -22.33
C ALA A 99 13.19 26.37 -23.81
N VAL A 100 13.12 25.13 -24.33
CA VAL A 100 13.37 24.84 -25.76
C VAL A 100 12.36 25.57 -26.64
N VAL A 101 11.08 25.53 -26.28
CA VAL A 101 10.02 26.22 -27.04
C VAL A 101 10.12 27.74 -26.88
N GLY A 102 10.42 28.23 -25.68
CA GLY A 102 10.58 29.66 -25.39
C GLY A 102 11.78 30.29 -26.10
N ALA A 103 12.87 29.54 -26.31
CA ALA A 103 14.05 29.99 -27.05
C ALA A 103 13.72 30.33 -28.51
N ILE A 104 12.74 29.65 -29.12
CA ILE A 104 12.26 29.94 -30.48
C ILE A 104 11.45 31.25 -30.49
N GLY A 105 10.72 31.53 -29.41
CA GLY A 105 9.92 32.75 -29.23
C GLY A 105 10.68 33.97 -28.67
N GLY A 106 11.99 33.86 -28.45
CA GLY A 106 12.85 34.96 -27.99
C GLY A 106 13.03 35.07 -26.47
N ASP A 107 12.42 34.21 -25.66
CA ASP A 107 12.62 34.19 -24.20
C ASP A 107 12.50 32.76 -23.64
N ALA A 108 13.65 32.11 -23.52
CA ALA A 108 13.77 30.78 -22.93
C ALA A 108 13.36 30.77 -21.45
N GLY A 109 13.61 31.84 -20.70
CA GLY A 109 13.32 31.92 -19.26
C GLY A 109 11.82 31.99 -19.00
N LYS A 110 11.09 32.78 -19.79
CA LYS A 110 9.62 32.87 -19.70
C LYS A 110 8.95 31.58 -20.16
N GLY A 111 9.48 30.94 -21.21
CA GLY A 111 9.05 29.60 -21.64
C GLY A 111 9.32 28.52 -20.58
N ALA A 112 10.47 28.57 -19.90
CA ALA A 112 10.82 27.64 -18.83
C ALA A 112 9.92 27.81 -17.60
N ALA A 113 9.63 29.03 -17.18
CA ALA A 113 8.73 29.29 -16.05
C ALA A 113 7.30 28.83 -16.35
N ALA A 114 6.78 29.13 -17.55
CA ALA A 114 5.48 28.66 -17.99
C ALA A 114 5.43 27.12 -18.10
N GLY A 115 6.48 26.51 -18.66
CA GLY A 115 6.64 25.07 -18.76
C GLY A 115 6.74 24.38 -17.40
N ALA A 116 7.42 24.99 -16.42
CA ALA A 116 7.52 24.47 -15.06
C ALA A 116 6.14 24.41 -14.38
N ALA A 117 5.37 25.50 -14.48
CA ALA A 117 4.02 25.56 -13.93
C ALA A 117 3.11 24.49 -14.56
N MET A 118 3.09 24.40 -15.90
CA MET A 118 2.31 23.38 -16.60
C MET A 118 2.79 21.95 -16.29
N GLY A 119 4.11 21.76 -16.14
CA GLY A 119 4.74 20.50 -15.79
C GLY A 119 4.37 19.99 -14.39
N THR A 120 4.20 20.88 -13.40
CA THR A 120 3.70 20.47 -12.06
C THR A 120 2.28 19.92 -12.12
N ILE A 121 1.42 20.53 -12.93
CA ILE A 121 0.01 20.15 -13.09
C ILE A 121 -0.06 18.83 -13.85
N ALA A 122 0.62 18.76 -15.01
CA ALA A 122 0.67 17.57 -15.85
C ALA A 122 1.30 16.38 -15.12
N GLY A 123 2.42 16.57 -14.41
CA GLY A 123 3.05 15.55 -13.58
C GLY A 123 2.15 15.09 -12.44
N GLY A 124 1.40 16.01 -11.81
CA GLY A 124 0.42 15.66 -10.79
C GLY A 124 -0.78 14.86 -11.32
N VAL A 125 -1.28 15.17 -12.53
CA VAL A 125 -2.34 14.43 -13.21
C VAL A 125 -1.85 13.04 -13.62
N ALA A 126 -0.68 12.95 -14.26
CA ALA A 126 -0.08 11.70 -14.69
C ALA A 126 0.18 10.76 -13.50
N HIS A 127 0.71 11.28 -12.40
CA HIS A 127 0.91 10.50 -11.17
C HIS A 127 -0.41 9.95 -10.61
N ARG A 128 -1.49 10.76 -10.59
CA ARG A 128 -2.81 10.26 -10.17
C ARG A 128 -3.33 9.17 -11.09
N GLN A 129 -3.12 9.30 -12.39
CA GLN A 129 -3.55 8.28 -13.36
C GLN A 129 -2.76 6.99 -13.19
N GLN A 130 -1.43 7.07 -13.07
CA GLN A 130 -0.57 5.93 -12.82
C GLN A 130 -0.92 5.24 -11.49
N ARG A 131 -1.19 6.01 -10.43
CA ARG A 131 -1.65 5.45 -9.15
C ARG A 131 -3.00 4.77 -9.28
N ARG A 132 -3.96 5.32 -10.03
CA ARG A 132 -5.25 4.67 -10.28
C ARG A 132 -5.08 3.35 -11.02
N GLN A 133 -4.22 3.31 -12.03
CA GLN A 133 -3.91 2.09 -12.78
C GLN A 133 -3.21 1.04 -11.90
N ALA A 134 -2.21 1.45 -11.12
CA ALA A 134 -1.52 0.57 -10.19
C ALA A 134 -2.45 0.03 -9.11
N VAL A 135 -3.29 0.88 -8.52
CA VAL A 135 -4.29 0.48 -7.51
C VAL A 135 -5.32 -0.47 -8.12
N ALA A 136 -5.84 -0.18 -9.32
CA ALA A 136 -6.81 -1.05 -9.99
C ALA A 136 -6.21 -2.44 -10.31
N ALA A 137 -4.98 -2.48 -10.82
CA ALA A 137 -4.28 -3.73 -11.08
C ALA A 137 -4.03 -4.50 -9.78
N SER A 138 -3.55 -3.83 -8.73
CA SER A 138 -3.30 -4.47 -7.44
C SER A 138 -4.58 -4.94 -6.74
N ALA A 139 -5.67 -4.19 -6.86
CA ALA A 139 -6.95 -4.53 -6.24
C ALA A 139 -7.55 -5.79 -6.86
N GLN A 140 -7.42 -5.95 -8.19
CA GLN A 140 -7.87 -7.17 -8.86
C GLN A 140 -7.06 -8.39 -8.42
N THR A 141 -5.73 -8.27 -8.34
CA THR A 141 -4.87 -9.35 -7.87
C THR A 141 -5.15 -9.70 -6.41
N GLN A 142 -5.33 -8.70 -5.55
CA GLN A 142 -5.66 -8.92 -4.14
C GLN A 142 -7.01 -9.63 -3.99
N ALA A 143 -8.05 -9.19 -4.69
CA ALA A 143 -9.37 -9.83 -4.63
C ALA A 143 -9.35 -11.29 -5.09
N ASN A 144 -8.57 -11.61 -6.13
CA ASN A 144 -8.40 -12.98 -6.59
C ASN A 144 -7.69 -13.85 -5.53
N ASN A 145 -6.65 -13.31 -4.90
CA ASN A 145 -5.91 -14.00 -3.83
C ASN A 145 -6.77 -14.23 -2.59
N ASP A 146 -7.54 -13.22 -2.17
CA ASP A 146 -8.44 -13.30 -1.04
C ASP A 146 -9.52 -14.37 -1.26
N TRP A 147 -10.08 -14.43 -2.47
CA TRP A 147 -11.04 -15.47 -2.85
C TRP A 147 -10.40 -16.86 -2.87
N ALA A 148 -9.19 -16.99 -3.42
CA ALA A 148 -8.46 -18.26 -3.48
C ALA A 148 -8.13 -18.79 -2.07
N MET A 149 -7.74 -17.91 -1.15
CA MET A 149 -7.51 -18.26 0.25
C MET A 149 -8.81 -18.61 0.99
N THR A 150 -9.89 -17.88 0.71
CA THR A 150 -11.20 -18.15 1.30
C THR A 150 -11.73 -19.52 0.91
N SER A 151 -11.71 -19.85 -0.38
CA SER A 151 -12.15 -21.17 -0.87
C SER A 151 -11.28 -22.29 -0.30
N TYR A 152 -9.97 -22.07 -0.21
CA TYR A 152 -9.02 -23.00 0.41
C TYR A 152 -9.38 -23.32 1.87
N TRP A 153 -9.51 -22.28 2.71
CA TRP A 153 -9.82 -22.46 4.12
C TRP A 153 -11.23 -23.00 4.36
N GLN A 154 -12.16 -22.71 3.46
CA GLN A 154 -13.50 -23.32 3.48
C GLN A 154 -13.44 -24.82 3.22
N ALA A 155 -12.63 -25.27 2.26
CA ALA A 155 -12.41 -26.70 2.02
C ALA A 155 -11.72 -27.35 3.24
N TRP A 156 -10.66 -26.75 3.76
CA TRP A 156 -9.98 -27.25 4.95
C TRP A 156 -10.95 -27.38 6.16
N ARG A 157 -11.81 -26.38 6.38
CA ARG A 157 -12.89 -26.41 7.38
C ARG A 157 -13.80 -27.61 7.19
N ALA A 158 -14.32 -27.82 5.98
CA ALA A 158 -15.22 -28.94 5.69
C ALA A 158 -14.56 -30.31 6.00
N CYS A 159 -13.29 -30.47 5.64
CA CYS A 159 -12.53 -31.69 5.95
C CYS A 159 -12.38 -31.89 7.47
N MET A 160 -11.96 -30.87 8.20
CA MET A 160 -11.79 -30.95 9.65
C MET A 160 -13.13 -31.18 10.38
N THR A 161 -14.20 -30.51 9.96
CA THR A 161 -15.55 -30.72 10.50
C THR A 161 -16.03 -32.15 10.26
N GLY A 162 -15.81 -32.72 9.07
CA GLY A 162 -16.14 -34.13 8.79
C GLY A 162 -15.39 -35.14 9.67
N ARG A 163 -14.23 -34.75 10.19
CA ARG A 163 -13.43 -35.54 11.14
C ARG A 163 -13.79 -35.27 12.60
N GLY A 164 -14.81 -34.47 12.85
CA GLY A 164 -15.34 -34.16 14.17
C GLY A 164 -14.47 -33.17 14.95
N TYR A 165 -13.82 -32.25 14.24
CA TYR A 165 -13.28 -31.03 14.84
C TYR A 165 -14.33 -29.91 14.77
N SER A 166 -14.44 -29.10 15.82
CA SER A 166 -15.17 -27.84 15.75
C SER A 166 -14.23 -26.76 15.23
N VAL A 167 -14.61 -26.10 14.14
CA VAL A 167 -13.74 -25.14 13.45
C VAL A 167 -14.31 -23.72 13.53
N GLN A 168 -13.47 -22.74 13.87
CA GLN A 168 -13.81 -21.32 13.97
C GLN A 168 -12.95 -20.52 13.00
#